data_AF-A0A444TZC6-F1
#
_entry.id   AF-A0A444TZC6-F1
#
_cell.length_a   1.000
_cell.length_b   1.000
_cell.length_c   1.000
_cell.angle_alpha   90.00
_cell.angle_beta   90.00
_cell.angle_gamma   90.00
#
_symmetry.space_group_name_H-M   'P 1'
#
loop_
_entity.id
_entity.type
_entity.pdbx_description
1 polymer ?
#
loop_
_entity_poly.entity_id
_entity_poly.type
_entity_poly.pdbx_seq_one_letter_code
_entity_poly.pdbx_strand_id
1 'polypeptide(L)'
;MEQLALAKKELKLAKKEAKKSKDDKLQTVLEKKKKLVQRCEEQLMKLEVQATDREENKQIALGTSKLNYLDPRISVAWCNNMGVPLDKIYNKSQREKFAWAIDMTELDFEF
;
A
#
# COMPACT_ATOMS: atom_id res chain seq x y z
N MET A 1 -10.37 1.03 -15.09
CA MET A 1 -11.57 0.21 -14.80
C MET A 1 -11.80 -0.91 -15.81
N GLU A 2 -11.68 -0.64 -17.11
CA GLU A 2 -11.93 -1.61 -18.18
C GLU A 2 -11.05 -2.88 -18.12
N GLN A 3 -9.76 -2.74 -17.80
CA GLN A 3 -8.84 -3.88 -17.66
C GLN A 3 -9.23 -4.85 -16.52
N LEU A 4 -9.67 -4.32 -15.38
CA LEU A 4 -10.12 -5.15 -14.26
C LEU A 4 -11.44 -5.87 -14.60
N ALA A 5 -12.36 -5.19 -15.26
CA ALA A 5 -13.61 -5.78 -15.73
C ALA A 5 -13.34 -6.92 -16.73
N LEU A 6 -12.41 -6.72 -17.67
CA LEU A 6 -11.97 -7.74 -18.62
C LEU A 6 -11.33 -8.94 -17.90
N ALA A 7 -10.38 -8.69 -16.98
CA ALA A 7 -9.73 -9.76 -16.22
C ALA A 7 -10.73 -10.57 -15.35
N LYS A 8 -11.72 -9.91 -14.73
CA LYS A 8 -12.81 -10.59 -14.00
C LYS A 8 -13.69 -11.43 -14.92
N LYS A 9 -13.99 -10.93 -16.11
CA LYS A 9 -14.77 -11.67 -17.13
C LYS A 9 -14.01 -12.92 -17.59
N GLU A 10 -12.73 -12.80 -17.91
CA GLU A 10 -11.87 -13.93 -18.28
C GLU A 10 -11.74 -14.96 -17.16
N LEU A 11 -11.59 -14.50 -15.90
CA LEU A 11 -11.57 -15.39 -14.74
C LEU A 11 -12.90 -16.16 -14.59
N LYS A 12 -14.04 -15.51 -14.85
CA LYS A 12 -15.36 -16.15 -14.81
C LYS A 12 -15.50 -17.23 -15.89
N LEU A 13 -14.94 -17.00 -17.08
CA LEU A 13 -14.91 -17.99 -18.16
C LEU A 13 -14.00 -19.18 -17.79
N ALA A 14 -12.77 -18.91 -17.35
CA ALA A 14 -11.84 -19.95 -16.91
C ALA A 14 -12.40 -20.79 -15.75
N LYS A 15 -13.13 -20.18 -14.80
CA LYS A 15 -13.88 -20.88 -13.74
C LYS A 15 -14.96 -21.82 -14.26
N LYS A 16 -15.64 -21.46 -15.36
CA LYS A 16 -16.68 -22.33 -15.97
C LYS A 16 -16.04 -23.50 -16.71
N GLU A 17 -14.94 -23.27 -17.42
CA GLU A 17 -14.23 -24.31 -18.17
C GLU A 17 -13.58 -25.33 -17.25
N ALA A 18 -12.88 -24.88 -16.20
CA ALA A 18 -12.27 -25.76 -15.20
C ALA A 18 -13.30 -26.57 -14.37
N LYS A 19 -14.57 -26.14 -14.31
CA LYS A 19 -15.66 -26.92 -13.71
C LYS A 19 -16.19 -28.00 -14.65
N LYS A 20 -16.14 -27.77 -15.96
CA LYS A 20 -16.61 -28.71 -17.00
C LYS A 20 -15.60 -29.84 -17.23
N SER A 21 -14.30 -29.54 -17.10
CA SER A 21 -13.24 -30.53 -17.20
C SER A 21 -12.22 -30.29 -16.08
N LYS A 22 -11.98 -31.29 -15.23
CA LYS A 22 -10.95 -31.26 -14.17
C LYS A 22 -9.55 -31.53 -14.75
N ASP A 23 -9.21 -30.87 -15.85
CA ASP A 23 -7.88 -30.93 -16.46
C ASP A 23 -6.92 -30.02 -15.68
N ASP A 24 -5.75 -30.53 -15.33
CA ASP A 24 -4.67 -29.80 -14.65
C ASP A 24 -4.23 -28.56 -15.43
N LYS A 25 -4.31 -28.58 -16.76
CA LYS A 25 -4.01 -27.40 -17.60
C LYS A 25 -5.01 -26.28 -17.34
N LEU A 26 -6.30 -26.60 -17.21
CA LEU A 26 -7.35 -25.61 -16.94
C LEU A 26 -7.26 -25.05 -15.52
N GLN A 27 -6.87 -25.88 -14.53
CA GLN A 27 -6.59 -25.40 -13.17
C GLN A 27 -5.42 -24.42 -13.16
N THR A 28 -4.35 -24.71 -13.90
CA THR A 28 -3.20 -23.80 -14.02
C THR A 28 -3.58 -22.46 -14.65
N VAL A 29 -4.42 -22.46 -15.70
CA VAL A 29 -4.91 -21.23 -16.33
C VAL A 29 -5.79 -20.42 -15.36
N LEU A 30 -6.66 -21.11 -14.62
CA LEU A 30 -7.53 -20.50 -13.62
C LEU A 30 -6.72 -19.80 -12.51
N GLU A 31 -5.68 -20.44 -11.99
CA GLU A 31 -4.78 -19.82 -10.99
C GLU A 31 -4.03 -18.61 -11.55
N LYS A 32 -3.56 -18.66 -12.79
CA LYS A 32 -2.95 -17.50 -13.46
C LYS A 32 -3.93 -16.32 -13.58
N LYS A 33 -5.18 -16.59 -13.99
CA LYS A 33 -6.21 -15.56 -14.12
C LYS A 33 -6.64 -15.00 -12.75
N LYS A 34 -6.68 -15.83 -11.70
CA LYS A 34 -6.93 -15.34 -10.33
C LYS A 34 -5.84 -14.37 -9.88
N LYS A 35 -4.57 -14.75 -10.02
CA LYS A 35 -3.43 -13.89 -9.68
C LYS A 35 -3.42 -12.58 -10.47
N LEU A 36 -3.83 -12.62 -11.74
CA LEU A 36 -3.97 -11.41 -12.56
C LEU A 36 -5.05 -10.48 -12.01
N VAL A 37 -6.24 -11.00 -11.69
CA VAL A 37 -7.32 -10.20 -11.09
C VAL A 37 -6.86 -9.57 -9.78
N GLN A 38 -6.26 -10.37 -8.89
CA GLN A 38 -5.76 -9.87 -7.60
C GLN A 38 -4.76 -8.71 -7.79
N ARG A 39 -3.79 -8.87 -8.70
CA ARG A 39 -2.82 -7.80 -9.00
C ARG A 39 -3.49 -6.54 -9.53
N CYS A 40 -4.48 -6.68 -10.43
CA CYS A 40 -5.21 -5.53 -10.95
C CYS A 40 -6.04 -4.83 -9.86
N GLU A 41 -6.59 -5.56 -8.90
CA GLU A 41 -7.31 -4.99 -7.75
C GLU A 41 -6.36 -4.24 -6.82
N GLU A 42 -5.21 -4.82 -6.48
CA GLU A 42 -4.17 -4.16 -5.67
C GLU A 42 -3.66 -2.86 -6.33
N GLN A 43 -3.43 -2.89 -7.64
CA GLN A 43 -3.03 -1.70 -8.40
C GLN A 43 -4.11 -0.61 -8.40
N LEU A 44 -5.38 -1.00 -8.57
CA LEU A 44 -6.50 -0.06 -8.55
C LEU A 44 -6.62 0.60 -7.18
N MET A 45 -6.61 -0.20 -6.10
CA MET A 45 -6.68 0.30 -4.74
C MET A 45 -5.56 1.30 -4.45
N LYS A 46 -4.32 1.00 -4.88
CA LYS A 46 -3.19 1.92 -4.72
C LYS A 46 -3.42 3.25 -5.46
N LEU A 47 -3.96 3.22 -6.67
CA LEU A 47 -4.24 4.42 -7.45
C LEU A 47 -5.36 5.25 -6.85
N GLU A 48 -6.40 4.61 -6.31
CA GLU A 48 -7.51 5.27 -5.64
C GLU A 48 -7.03 6.00 -4.38
N VAL A 49 -6.24 5.34 -3.53
CA VAL A 49 -5.63 5.96 -2.34
C VAL A 49 -4.78 7.16 -2.75
N GLN A 50 -3.92 7.03 -3.77
CA GLN A 50 -3.08 8.14 -4.25
C GLN A 50 -3.88 9.29 -4.83
N ALA A 51 -5.02 9.03 -5.48
CA ALA A 51 -5.88 10.06 -6.03
C ALA A 51 -6.56 10.86 -4.92
N THR A 52 -7.09 10.16 -3.91
CA THR A 52 -7.68 10.78 -2.72
C THR A 52 -6.65 11.63 -1.98
N ASP A 53 -5.47 11.07 -1.68
CA ASP A 53 -4.39 11.79 -1.00
C ASP A 53 -4.02 13.10 -1.73
N ARG A 54 -4.00 13.09 -3.06
CA ARG A 54 -3.68 14.29 -3.86
C ARG A 54 -4.76 15.34 -3.81
N GLU A 55 -6.03 14.95 -3.87
CA GLU A 55 -7.13 15.92 -3.86
C GLU A 55 -7.31 16.53 -2.46
N GLU A 56 -7.22 15.71 -1.40
CA GLU A 56 -7.33 16.20 -0.01
C GLU A 56 -6.16 17.13 0.37
N ASN A 57 -4.95 16.85 -0.12
CA ASN A 57 -3.78 17.68 0.17
C ASN A 57 -3.55 18.84 -0.81
N LYS A 58 -4.46 19.07 -1.76
CA LYS A 58 -4.29 20.07 -2.84
C LYS A 58 -4.07 21.49 -2.33
N GLN A 59 -4.63 21.83 -1.17
CA GLN A 59 -4.52 23.15 -0.54
C GLN A 59 -3.72 23.14 0.77
N ILE A 60 -3.12 21.99 1.14
CA ILE A 60 -2.51 21.79 2.46
C ILE A 60 -1.00 21.52 2.30
N ALA A 61 -0.18 22.38 2.90
CA ALA A 61 1.27 22.20 2.95
C ALA A 61 1.70 21.43 4.21
N LEU A 62 1.77 20.10 4.13
CA LEU A 62 2.12 19.22 5.25
C LEU A 62 3.60 19.31 5.71
N GLY A 63 4.49 19.88 4.89
CA GLY A 63 5.94 19.87 5.16
C GLY A 63 6.33 20.62 6.43
N THR A 64 5.75 21.79 6.67
CA THR A 64 6.13 22.64 7.80
C THR A 64 5.74 22.03 9.14
N SER A 65 4.51 21.52 9.26
CA SER A 65 4.03 20.85 10.47
C SER A 65 4.83 19.60 10.77
N LYS A 66 5.03 18.75 9.76
CA LYS A 66 5.81 17.52 9.88
C LYS A 66 7.25 17.73 10.37
N LEU A 67 7.89 18.84 10.00
CA LEU A 67 9.30 19.06 10.30
C LEU A 67 9.56 19.87 11.56
N ASN A 68 8.59 20.66 12.01
CA ASN A 68 8.82 21.68 13.04
C ASN A 68 7.81 21.67 14.18
N TYR A 69 6.62 21.08 13.99
CA TYR A 69 5.53 21.15 14.98
C TYR A 69 5.05 19.78 15.48
N LEU A 70 5.49 18.68 14.86
CA LEU A 70 5.22 17.32 15.31
C LEU A 70 6.49 16.73 15.93
N ASP A 71 6.34 16.09 17.10
CA ASP A 71 7.44 15.33 17.69
C ASP A 71 7.74 14.11 16.81
N PRO A 72 8.96 13.99 16.26
CA PRO A 72 9.30 12.88 15.37
C PRO A 72 9.18 11.50 16.04
N ARG A 73 9.28 11.42 17.37
CA ARG A 73 9.15 10.16 18.12
C ARG A 73 7.75 9.57 18.00
N ILE A 74 6.71 10.39 17.86
CA ILE A 74 5.34 9.93 17.59
C ILE A 74 5.30 9.12 16.29
N SER A 75 5.93 9.64 15.23
CA SER A 75 5.97 8.96 13.93
C SER A 75 6.88 7.73 13.96
N VAL A 76 7.99 7.77 14.70
CA VAL A 76 8.91 6.62 14.86
C VAL A 76 8.22 5.47 15.61
N ALA A 77 7.58 5.75 16.75
CA ALA A 77 6.84 4.74 17.53
C ALA A 77 5.73 4.10 16.71
N TRP A 78 4.95 4.92 15.98
CA TRP A 78 3.91 4.41 15.09
C TRP A 78 4.48 3.52 13.97
N CYS A 79 5.60 3.91 13.35
CA CYS A 79 6.26 3.08 12.32
C CYS A 79 6.70 1.73 12.87
N ASN A 80 7.29 1.72 14.06
CA ASN A 80 7.76 0.50 14.71
C ASN A 80 6.58 -0.42 15.08
N ASN A 81 5.52 0.14 15.68
CA ASN A 81 4.32 -0.62 16.08
C ASN A 81 3.56 -1.21 14.89
N MET A 82 3.51 -0.48 13.76
CA MET A 82 2.79 -0.91 12.55
C MET A 82 3.67 -1.66 11.53
N GLY A 83 4.96 -1.84 11.82
CA GLY A 83 5.91 -2.46 10.89
C GLY A 83 6.09 -1.66 9.58
N VAL A 84 5.87 -0.34 9.62
CA VAL A 84 5.99 0.54 8.45
C VAL A 84 7.44 1.01 8.32
N PRO A 85 8.09 0.81 7.16
CA PRO A 85 9.44 1.31 6.95
C PRO A 85 9.52 2.83 7.07
N LEU A 86 10.47 3.34 7.88
CA LEU A 86 10.59 4.77 8.16
C LEU A 86 10.90 5.60 6.91
N ASP A 87 11.46 5.01 5.84
CA ASP A 87 11.65 5.66 4.55
C ASP A 87 10.35 6.06 3.83
N LYS A 88 9.22 5.46 4.23
CA LYS A 88 7.88 5.85 3.73
C LYS A 88 7.39 7.13 4.39
N ILE A 89 7.85 7.43 5.59
CA ILE A 89 7.46 8.63 6.33
C ILE A 89 8.51 9.72 6.15
N TYR A 90 9.78 9.45 6.44
CA TYR A 90 10.85 10.44 6.36
C TYR A 90 11.81 10.12 5.21
N ASN A 91 12.13 11.10 4.38
CA ASN A 91 13.20 10.97 3.39
C ASN A 91 14.59 10.95 4.05
N LYS A 92 15.67 10.76 3.25
CA LYS A 92 17.04 10.64 3.78
C LYS A 92 17.44 11.79 4.70
N SER A 93 17.31 13.04 4.24
CA SER A 93 17.70 14.23 5.02
C SER A 93 16.86 14.42 6.27
N GLN A 94 15.58 14.03 6.24
CA GLN A 94 14.70 14.09 7.41
C GLN A 94 15.09 13.05 8.47
N ARG A 95 15.48 11.84 8.06
CA ARG A 95 16.00 10.83 8.99
C ARG A 95 17.31 11.27 9.63
N GLU A 96 18.19 11.93 8.88
CA GLU A 96 19.41 12.53 9.43
C GLU A 96 19.07 13.62 10.47
N LYS A 97 18.12 14.51 10.18
CA LYS A 97 17.64 15.54 11.13
C LYS A 97 17.07 14.93 12.43
N PHE A 98 16.37 13.82 12.32
CA PHE A 98 15.67 13.17 13.43
C PHE A 98 16.36 11.91 13.95
N ALA A 99 17.66 11.73 13.67
CA ALA A 99 18.41 10.56 14.12
C ALA A 99 18.30 10.33 15.63
N TRP A 100 18.37 11.41 16.42
CA TRP A 100 18.19 11.37 17.87
C TRP A 100 16.86 10.72 18.29
N ALA A 101 15.78 10.98 17.56
CA ALA A 101 14.46 10.42 17.84
C ALA A 101 14.40 8.94 17.42
N ILE A 102 15.02 8.59 16.29
CA ILE A 102 15.06 7.21 15.81
C ILE A 102 15.77 6.29 16.81
N ASP A 103 16.89 6.75 17.36
CA ASP A 103 17.73 5.95 18.26
C ASP A 103 17.13 5.81 19.68
N MET A 104 16.34 6.79 20.14
CA MET A 104 15.85 6.82 21.52
C MET A 104 14.38 6.41 21.71
N THR A 105 13.63 6.21 20.63
CA THR A 105 12.18 5.95 20.74
C THR A 105 11.91 4.48 21.02
N GLU A 106 11.28 4.22 22.16
CA GLU A 106 10.75 2.90 22.52
C GLU A 106 9.36 2.67 21.90
N LEU A 107 8.90 1.42 21.88
CA LEU A 107 7.65 1.02 21.21
C LEU A 107 6.39 1.63 21.86
N ASP A 108 6.44 1.88 23.16
CA ASP A 108 5.36 2.39 24.01
C ASP A 108 5.45 3.91 24.26
N PHE A 109 6.18 4.64 23.41
CA PHE A 109 6.30 6.09 23.53
C PHE A 109 4.94 6.80 23.48
N GLU A 110 4.65 7.57 24.53
CA GLU A 110 3.52 8.50 24.65
C GLU A 110 4.03 9.96 24.72
N PHE A 111 3.32 10.88 24.05
CA PHE A 111 3.68 12.30 23.94
C PHE A 111 3.00 13.16 25.00
#